data_AF-A0A2P8WGZ5-F1
#
_entry.id   AF-A0A2P8WGZ5-F1
#
_cell.length_a   1.000
_cell.length_b   1.000
_cell.length_c   1.000
_cell.angle_alpha   90.00
_cell.angle_beta   90.00
_cell.angle_gamma   90.00
#
_symmetry.space_group_name_H-M   'P 1'
#
loop_
_entity.id
_entity.type
_entity.pdbx_description
1 polymer ?
#
loop_
_entity_poly.entity_id
_entity_poly.type
_entity_poly.pdbx_seq_one_letter_code
_entity_poly.pdbx_strand_id
1 'polypeptide(L)' 'MKIERPNHRELTPEELAHLEALRRLVREALADGRISRGELQSIWGLIETDHIVSVEELSTFRQTVRDVLGNADLEYDWD' A
#
# COMPACT_ATOMS: atom_id res chain seq x y z
N MET A 1 8.02 16.77 5.07
CA MET A 1 9.36 16.53 4.50
C MET A 1 9.18 16.09 3.05
N LYS A 2 9.76 16.81 2.09
CA LYS A 2 9.81 16.35 0.69
C LYS A 2 10.91 15.28 0.63
N ILE A 3 10.51 14.02 0.48
CA ILE A 3 11.47 12.94 0.23
C ILE A 3 11.76 13.00 -1.26
N GLU A 4 12.73 13.82 -1.65
CA GLU A 4 13.26 13.80 -3.01
C GLU A 4 13.96 12.46 -3.19
N ARG A 5 13.42 11.61 -4.08
CA ARG A 5 13.99 10.30 -4.40
C ARG A 5 15.01 10.50 -5.52
N PRO A 6 16.32 10.45 -5.25
CA PRO A 6 17.35 10.66 -6.28
C PRO A 6 17.36 9.58 -7.38
N ASN A 7 16.61 8.49 -7.21
CA ASN A 7 16.36 7.44 -8.20
C ASN A 7 14.86 7.32 -8.53
N HIS A 8 14.16 8.44 -8.74
CA HIS A 8 12.79 8.39 -9.26
C HIS A 8 12.85 7.90 -10.71
N ARG A 9 12.79 6.57 -10.87
CA ARG A 9 12.50 5.94 -12.16
C ARG A 9 11.08 6.38 -12.55
N GLU A 10 10.89 6.78 -13.80
CA GLU A 10 9.54 6.92 -14.32
C GLU A 10 8.88 5.53 -14.31
N LEU A 11 7.84 5.41 -13.50
CA LEU A 11 7.00 4.23 -13.45
C LEU A 11 6.35 4.04 -14.81
N THR A 12 6.40 2.82 -15.31
CA THR A 12 5.67 2.42 -16.51
C THR A 12 4.15 2.51 -16.26
N PRO A 13 3.33 2.61 -17.31
CA PRO A 13 1.87 2.59 -17.18
C PRO A 13 1.35 1.36 -16.43
N GLU A 14 2.00 0.21 -16.58
CA GLU A 14 1.67 -1.04 -15.89
C GLU A 14 1.97 -0.93 -14.39
N GLU A 15 3.15 -0.42 -14.03
CA GLU A 15 3.52 -0.19 -12.63
C GLU A 15 2.59 0.86 -11.98
N LEU A 16 2.19 1.90 -12.71
CA LEU A 16 1.20 2.88 -12.23
C LEU A 16 -0.17 2.25 -11.96
N ALA A 17 -0.64 1.39 -12.87
CA ALA A 17 -1.90 0.68 -12.69
C ALA A 17 -1.82 -0.28 -11.49
N HIS A 18 -0.69 -0.95 -11.29
CA HIS A 18 -0.44 -1.78 -10.12
C HIS A 18 -0.53 -0.93 -8.84
N LEU A 19 0.21 0.17 -8.75
CA LEU A 19 0.19 1.04 -7.57
C LEU A 19 -1.20 1.60 -7.27
N GLU A 20 -1.99 1.91 -8.30
CA GLU A 20 -3.38 2.35 -8.13
C GLU A 20 -4.27 1.23 -7.58
N ALA A 21 -4.11 -0.01 -8.07
CA ALA A 21 -4.79 -1.18 -7.53
C ALA A 21 -4.43 -1.42 -6.06
N LEU A 22 -3.13 -1.34 -5.72
CA LEU A 22 -2.65 -1.46 -4.34
C LEU A 22 -3.26 -0.37 -3.45
N ARG A 23 -3.23 0.88 -3.91
CA ARG A 23 -3.82 2.01 -3.19
C ARG A 23 -5.31 1.80 -2.93
N ARG A 24 -6.04 1.28 -3.90
CA ARG A 24 -7.46 0.99 -3.77
C ARG A 24 -7.72 -0.12 -2.76
N LEU A 25 -7.00 -1.23 -2.88
CA LEU A 25 -7.12 -2.37 -1.97
C LEU A 25 -6.84 -1.98 -0.52
N VAL A 26 -5.80 -1.18 -0.27
CA VAL A 26 -5.47 -0.69 1.07
C VAL A 26 -6.54 0.24 1.63
N ARG A 27 -7.19 1.07 0.79
CA ARG A 27 -8.32 1.92 1.23
C ARG A 27 -9.55 1.10 1.57
N GLU A 28 -9.83 0.08 0.78
CA GLU A 28 -10.96 -0.81 1.01
C GLU A 28 -10.74 -1.63 2.29
N ALA A 29 -9.52 -2.14 2.50
CA ALA A 29 -9.16 -2.84 3.74
C ALA A 29 -9.29 -1.94 4.98
N LEU A 30 -8.84 -0.69 4.89
CA LEU A 30 -8.91 0.26 6.01
C LEU A 30 -10.27 0.95 6.18
N ALA A 31 -11.30 0.55 5.44
CA ALA A 31 -12.60 1.22 5.50
C ALA A 31 -13.27 1.07 6.88
N ASP A 32 -12.96 0.00 7.61
CA ASP A 32 -13.41 -0.26 8.97
C ASP A 32 -12.42 0.22 10.05
N GLY A 33 -11.30 0.81 9.64
CA GLY A 33 -10.21 1.28 10.50
C GLY A 33 -9.25 0.19 10.98
N ARG A 34 -9.39 -1.05 10.50
CA ARG A 34 -8.54 -2.19 10.86
C ARG A 34 -7.98 -2.84 9.60
N ILE A 35 -7.01 -3.74 9.76
CA ILE A 35 -6.59 -4.64 8.69
C ILE A 35 -6.70 -6.06 9.23
N SER A 36 -7.57 -6.86 8.60
CA SER A 36 -7.67 -8.29 8.87
C SER A 36 -6.52 -9.08 8.24
N ARG A 37 -6.30 -10.29 8.73
CA ARG A 37 -5.33 -11.22 8.14
C ARG A 37 -5.60 -11.50 6.65
N GLY A 38 -6.86 -11.63 6.25
CA GLY A 38 -7.24 -11.89 4.85
C GLY A 38 -6.94 -10.70 3.93
N GLU A 39 -7.18 -9.49 4.40
CA GLU A 39 -6.84 -8.25 3.68
C GLU A 39 -5.33 -8.06 3.59
N LEU A 40 -4.62 -8.32 4.69
CA LEU A 40 -3.17 -8.27 4.70
C LEU A 40 -2.58 -9.27 3.70
N GLN A 41 -3.11 -10.50 3.64
CA GLN A 41 -2.69 -11.49 2.63
C GLN A 41 -3.02 -11.04 1.21
N SER A 42 -4.15 -10.39 0.98
CA SER A 42 -4.51 -9.86 -0.34
C SER A 42 -3.55 -8.75 -0.77
N ILE A 43 -3.18 -7.86 0.17
CA ILE A 43 -2.23 -6.77 -0.05
C ILE A 43 -0.83 -7.34 -0.34
N TRP A 44 -0.36 -8.29 0.46
CA TRP A 44 0.93 -8.95 0.21
C TRP A 44 0.93 -9.75 -1.08
N GLY A 45 -0.16 -10.44 -1.41
CA GLY A 45 -0.28 -11.19 -2.66
C GLY A 45 -0.16 -10.28 -3.88
N LEU A 46 -0.73 -9.07 -3.81
CA LEU A 46 -0.61 -8.08 -4.88
C LEU A 46 0.86 -7.61 -5.01
N ILE A 47 1.51 -7.26 -3.90
CA ILE A 47 2.92 -6.82 -3.88
C ILE A 47 3.89 -7.95 -4.33
N GLU A 48 3.62 -9.20 -3.95
CA GLU A 48 4.44 -10.35 -4.33
C GLU A 48 4.19 -10.84 -5.76
N THR A 49 3.12 -10.38 -6.44
CA THR A 49 2.78 -10.80 -7.81
C THR A 49 3.91 -10.46 -8.79
N ASP A 50 4.63 -9.36 -8.57
CA ASP A 50 5.77 -8.95 -9.39
C ASP A 50 7.11 -9.51 -8.90
N HIS A 51 7.09 -10.43 -7.91
CA HIS A 51 8.24 -11.06 -7.25
C HIS A 51 9.30 -10.10 -6.67
N ILE A 52 9.03 -8.80 -6.66
CA ILE A 52 9.93 -7.75 -6.22
C ILE A 52 9.10 -6.70 -5.47
N VAL A 53 9.25 -6.66 -4.14
CA VAL A 53 8.70 -5.57 -3.33
C VAL A 53 9.44 -4.28 -3.67
N SER A 54 8.80 -3.37 -4.39
CA SER A 54 9.36 -2.07 -4.74
C SER A 54 9.23 -1.06 -3.59
N VAL A 55 10.11 -0.06 -3.60
CA VAL A 55 10.03 1.08 -2.66
C VAL A 55 8.76 1.91 -2.93
N GLU A 56 8.28 1.93 -4.17
CA GLU A 56 7.04 2.60 -4.56
C GLU A 56 5.79 1.94 -3.98
N GLU A 57 5.69 0.62 -3.97
CA GLU A 57 4.58 -0.11 -3.36
C GLU A 57 4.56 0.10 -1.84
N LEU A 58 5.71 -0.08 -1.17
CA LEU A 58 5.82 0.17 0.27
C LEU A 58 5.48 1.61 0.64
N SER A 59 5.88 2.56 -0.20
CA SER A 59 5.52 3.95 0.01
C SER A 59 4.03 4.19 -0.21
N THR A 60 3.45 3.58 -1.23
CA THR A 60 2.02 3.72 -1.56
C THR A 60 1.18 3.15 -0.45
N PHE A 61 1.54 1.99 0.08
CA PHE A 61 0.94 1.39 1.26
C PHE A 61 1.02 2.35 2.46
N ARG A 62 2.22 2.79 2.86
CA ARG A 62 2.41 3.67 4.02
C ARG A 62 1.68 5.01 3.89
N GLN A 63 1.73 5.61 2.70
CA GLN A 63 1.04 6.87 2.40
C GLN A 63 -0.47 6.67 2.50
N THR A 64 -0.99 5.59 1.93
CA THR A 64 -2.42 5.30 1.96
C THR A 64 -2.93 5.01 3.36
N VAL A 65 -2.19 4.23 4.16
CA VAL A 65 -2.51 4.00 5.57
C VAL A 65 -2.59 5.33 6.33
N ARG A 66 -1.58 6.20 6.15
CA ARG A 66 -1.58 7.53 6.77
C ARG A 66 -2.72 8.42 6.28
N ASP A 67 -3.05 8.38 4.99
CA ASP A 67 -4.13 9.18 4.43
C ASP A 67 -5.50 8.75 4.99
N VAL A 68 -5.70 7.44 5.22
CA VAL A 68 -6.97 6.89 5.72
C VAL A 68 -7.09 7.04 7.24
N LEU A 69 -6.05 6.68 7.99
CA LEU A 69 -6.08 6.69 9.46
C LEU A 69 -5.66 8.03 10.07
N GLY A 70 -4.97 8.89 9.33
CA GLY A 70 -4.41 10.14 9.83
C GLY A 70 -3.34 9.88 10.90
N ASN A 71 -3.68 10.21 12.15
CA ASN A 71 -2.84 9.97 13.34
C ASN A 71 -3.30 8.76 14.16
N ALA A 72 -4.36 8.06 13.74
CA ALA A 72 -4.79 6.85 14.41
C ALA A 72 -3.79 5.71 14.17
N ASP A 73 -3.60 4.88 15.19
CA ASP A 73 -2.78 3.69 15.08
C ASP A 73 -3.48 2.64 14.22
N LEU A 74 -2.69 1.94 13.41
CA LEU A 74 -3.18 0.83 12.60
C LEU A 74 -3.48 -0.37 13.51
N GLU A 75 -4.76 -0.71 13.65
CA GLU A 75 -5.21 -1.91 14.33
C GLU A 75 -5.17 -3.11 13.38
N TYR A 76 -4.60 -4.23 13.84
CA TYR A 76 -4.59 -5.48 13.11
C TYR A 76 -5.57 -6.45 13.73
N ASP A 77 -6.46 -6.99 12.89
CA ASP A 77 -7.39 -8.04 13.26
C ASP A 77 -6.81 -9.41 12.84
N TRP A 78 -6.47 -10.21 13.84
CA TRP A 78 -5.80 -11.51 13.66
C TRP A 78 -6.74 -12.70 13.89
N ASP A 79 -8.03 -12.46 14.11
CA ASP A 79 -9.06 -13.50 14.26
C ASP A 79 -9.21 -14.37 12.98
#